data_AF-A0A6G1S2X7-F1
#
_entry.id   AF-A0A6G1S2X7-F1
#
_cell.length_a   1.000
_cell.length_b   1.000
_cell.length_c   1.000
_cell.angle_alpha   90.00
_cell.angle_beta   90.00
_cell.angle_gamma   90.00
#
_symmetry.space_group_name_H-M   'P 1'
#
loop_
_entity.id
_entity.type
_entity.pdbx_description
1 polymer ?
#
loop_
_entity_poly.entity_id
_entity_poly.type
_entity_poly.pdbx_seq_one_letter_code
_entity_poly.pdbx_strand_id
1 'polypeptide(L)'
;LEKPFGHDLESAQQLAAELTSFFREEEMYRVDHYLGKQAVAHILPFRDQNRQFLDPIWNRHHVERVEIVLKETVDAKGRTSFYEQYGVIRDVLQNHLTEALMFLTMELPANVSKAEEVLQCKLQAFQSLRGLEKNSAVLGQYQAYASQVQEELQKAQDYISTTPTFAGVLIHSDSVRWEGVPFLLTSGKALDERVGYVRV
;
A
#
# COMPACT_ATOMS: atom_id res chain seq x y z
N LEU A 1 5.36 -8.09 15.29
CA LEU A 1 5.88 -8.88 14.15
C LEU A 1 6.24 -7.92 13.02
N GLU A 2 7.36 -8.13 12.33
CA GLU A 2 7.78 -7.32 11.17
C GLU A 2 7.41 -8.03 9.88
N LYS A 3 7.22 -7.25 8.79
CA LYS A 3 6.96 -7.80 7.44
C LYS A 3 8.12 -8.70 7.00
N PRO A 4 7.89 -9.75 6.19
CA PRO A 4 6.70 -10.05 5.41
C PRO A 4 5.63 -10.89 6.15
N PHE A 5 4.35 -10.59 5.92
CA PHE A 5 3.20 -11.35 6.47
C PHE A 5 2.60 -12.27 5.40
N GLY A 6 3.42 -13.19 4.88
CA GLY A 6 3.11 -13.93 3.66
C GLY A 6 3.53 -13.18 2.39
N HIS A 7 3.38 -13.83 1.24
CA HIS A 7 3.70 -13.30 -0.09
C HIS A 7 2.50 -13.33 -1.05
N ASP A 8 1.38 -13.87 -0.61
CA ASP A 8 0.08 -13.89 -1.27
C ASP A 8 -1.02 -14.15 -0.23
N LEU A 9 -2.27 -14.24 -0.68
CA LEU A 9 -3.40 -14.47 0.20
C LEU A 9 -3.30 -15.80 0.96
N GLU A 10 -2.93 -16.89 0.27
CA GLU A 10 -2.88 -18.23 0.85
C GLU A 10 -1.81 -18.32 1.95
N SER A 11 -0.59 -17.87 1.66
CA SER A 11 0.50 -17.85 2.64
C SER A 11 0.22 -16.89 3.80
N ALA A 12 -0.44 -15.76 3.56
CA ALA A 12 -0.87 -14.85 4.62
C ALA A 12 -1.93 -15.47 5.53
N GLN A 13 -2.91 -16.19 4.96
CA GLN A 13 -3.93 -16.91 5.71
C GLN A 13 -3.34 -18.05 6.54
N GLN A 14 -2.39 -18.79 5.98
CA GLN A 14 -1.68 -19.86 6.70
C GLN A 14 -0.91 -19.28 7.89
N LEU A 15 -0.14 -18.20 7.68
CA LEU A 15 0.58 -17.52 8.75
C LEU A 15 -0.39 -16.97 9.81
N ALA A 16 -1.51 -16.37 9.41
CA ALA A 16 -2.51 -15.86 10.32
C ALA A 16 -3.13 -16.98 11.17
N ALA A 17 -3.51 -18.10 10.56
CA ALA A 17 -4.07 -19.25 11.26
C ALA A 17 -3.08 -19.83 12.28
N GLU A 18 -1.81 -19.97 11.91
CA GLU A 18 -0.74 -20.40 12.81
C GLU A 18 -0.60 -19.44 13.99
N LEU A 19 -0.49 -18.14 13.75
CA LEU A 19 -0.35 -17.14 14.81
C LEU A 19 -1.54 -17.12 15.77
N THR A 20 -2.77 -17.24 15.25
CA THR A 20 -4.00 -17.29 16.07
C THR A 20 -4.11 -18.53 16.95
N SER A 21 -3.32 -19.58 16.68
CA SER A 21 -3.24 -20.75 17.57
C SER A 21 -2.42 -20.48 18.83
N PHE A 22 -1.58 -19.42 18.82
CA PHE A 22 -0.70 -19.05 19.93
C PHE A 22 -1.09 -17.74 20.62
N PHE A 23 -1.65 -16.78 19.88
CA PHE A 23 -1.94 -15.43 20.37
C PHE A 23 -3.35 -14.99 20.01
N ARG A 24 -3.94 -14.16 20.87
CA ARG A 24 -5.17 -13.41 20.56
C ARG A 24 -4.84 -12.20 19.70
N GLU A 25 -5.84 -11.66 19.00
CA GLU A 25 -5.61 -10.51 18.11
C GLU A 25 -5.14 -9.27 18.87
N GLU A 26 -5.65 -9.03 20.08
CA GLU A 26 -5.21 -7.93 20.95
C GLU A 26 -3.76 -8.05 21.46
N GLU A 27 -3.16 -9.23 21.34
CA GLU A 27 -1.76 -9.51 21.68
C GLU A 27 -0.82 -9.34 20.47
N MET A 28 -1.37 -9.22 19.27
CA MET A 28 -0.62 -9.21 18.01
C MET A 28 -0.48 -7.83 17.39
N TYR A 29 0.73 -7.27 17.46
CA TYR A 29 1.07 -6.00 16.82
C TYR A 29 1.87 -6.26 15.55
N ARG A 30 1.22 -6.13 14.39
CA ARG A 30 1.85 -6.24 13.05
C ARG A 30 2.35 -4.87 12.62
N VAL A 31 3.65 -4.76 12.38
CA VAL A 31 4.29 -3.46 12.13
C VAL A 31 4.26 -3.13 10.65
N ASP A 32 3.62 -2.02 10.33
CA ASP A 32 3.88 -1.23 9.14
C ASP A 32 4.51 0.09 9.56
N HIS A 33 5.81 0.24 9.32
CA HIS A 33 6.55 1.42 9.76
C HIS A 33 6.13 2.73 9.06
N TYR A 34 5.40 2.68 7.93
CA TYR A 34 4.84 3.90 7.31
C TYR A 34 3.73 4.51 8.16
N LEU A 35 3.02 3.71 8.95
CA LEU A 35 2.00 4.20 9.87
C LEU A 35 2.57 5.13 10.95
N GLY A 36 3.84 4.96 11.30
CA GLY A 36 4.55 5.84 12.24
C GLY A 36 5.08 7.13 11.60
N LYS A 37 5.02 7.29 10.28
CA LYS A 37 5.47 8.53 9.63
C LYS A 37 4.48 9.64 9.90
N GLN A 38 4.98 10.82 10.29
CA GLN A 38 4.12 11.94 10.69
C GLN A 38 3.03 12.26 9.66
N ALA A 39 3.35 12.29 8.37
CA ALA A 39 2.37 12.58 7.33
C ALA A 39 1.20 11.58 7.30
N VAL A 40 1.47 10.27 7.51
CA VAL A 40 0.43 9.23 7.51
C VAL A 40 -0.35 9.24 8.82
N ALA A 41 0.36 9.33 9.95
CA ALA A 41 -0.25 9.35 11.29
C ALA A 41 -1.22 10.52 11.51
N HIS A 42 -1.04 11.64 10.80
CA HIS A 42 -1.91 12.81 10.90
C HIS A 42 -3.10 12.82 9.93
N ILE A 43 -3.21 11.87 8.98
CA ILE A 43 -4.34 11.85 8.02
C ILE A 43 -5.67 11.76 8.77
N LEU A 44 -5.81 10.78 9.66
CA LEU A 44 -7.05 10.57 10.41
C LEU A 44 -7.36 11.72 11.38
N PRO A 45 -6.44 12.16 12.26
CA PRO A 45 -6.66 13.34 13.09
C PRO A 45 -7.03 14.60 12.31
N PHE A 46 -6.39 14.84 11.16
CA PHE A 46 -6.71 15.99 10.31
C PHE A 46 -8.14 15.90 9.76
N ARG A 47 -8.55 14.74 9.24
CA ARG A 47 -9.91 14.51 8.76
C ARG A 47 -10.94 14.71 9.87
N ASP A 48 -10.66 14.21 11.07
CA ASP A 48 -11.54 14.31 12.22
C ASP A 48 -11.69 15.75 12.75
N GLN A 49 -10.58 16.45 12.95
CA GLN A 49 -10.58 17.83 13.45
C GLN A 49 -11.25 18.82 12.48
N ASN A 50 -11.21 18.51 11.17
CA ASN A 50 -11.80 19.33 10.13
C ASN A 50 -13.09 18.74 9.55
N ARG A 51 -13.71 17.77 10.24
CA ARG A 51 -14.87 17.00 9.77
C ARG A 51 -15.99 17.88 9.22
N GLN A 52 -16.33 18.97 9.91
CA GLN A 52 -17.38 19.89 9.48
C GLN A 52 -17.16 20.51 8.08
N PHE A 53 -15.90 20.68 7.67
CA PHE A 53 -15.53 21.29 6.40
C PHE A 53 -15.22 20.24 5.33
N LEU A 54 -14.62 19.11 5.73
CA LEU A 54 -14.21 18.07 4.80
C LEU A 54 -15.36 17.14 4.40
N ASP A 55 -16.21 16.70 5.34
CA ASP A 55 -17.27 15.73 5.04
C ASP A 55 -18.16 16.09 3.83
N PRO A 56 -18.58 17.36 3.64
CA PRO A 56 -19.39 17.75 2.49
C PRO A 56 -18.67 17.62 1.14
N ILE A 57 -17.34 17.76 1.12
CA ILE A 57 -16.52 17.76 -0.10
C ILE A 57 -15.67 16.48 -0.27
N TRP A 58 -15.63 15.60 0.73
CA TRP A 58 -14.81 14.38 0.71
C TRP A 58 -15.58 13.21 0.09
N ASN A 59 -15.99 13.37 -1.17
CA ASN A 59 -16.81 12.41 -1.90
C ASN A 59 -16.71 12.62 -3.43
N ARG A 60 -17.25 11.67 -4.18
CA ARG A 60 -17.29 11.63 -5.65
C ARG A 60 -17.89 12.85 -6.36
N HIS A 61 -18.65 13.69 -5.66
CA HIS A 61 -19.24 14.89 -6.27
C HIS A 61 -18.24 16.05 -6.33
N HIS A 62 -17.13 15.96 -5.60
CA HIS A 62 -16.15 17.03 -5.44
C HIS A 62 -14.71 16.56 -5.68
N VAL A 63 -14.43 15.27 -5.49
CA VAL A 63 -13.12 14.66 -5.73
C VAL A 63 -13.10 14.03 -7.11
N GLU A 64 -12.18 14.48 -7.96
CA GLU A 64 -11.96 13.90 -9.29
C GLU A 64 -11.19 12.57 -9.20
N ARG A 65 -10.15 12.51 -8.36
CA ARG A 65 -9.29 11.33 -8.17
C ARG A 65 -8.45 11.42 -6.90
N VAL A 66 -7.97 10.27 -6.41
CA VAL A 66 -6.99 10.19 -5.31
C VAL A 66 -5.69 9.61 -5.83
N GLU A 67 -4.57 10.28 -5.58
CA GLU A 67 -3.22 9.80 -5.94
C GLU A 67 -2.39 9.60 -4.67
N ILE A 68 -1.77 8.44 -4.54
CA ILE A 68 -0.82 8.11 -3.47
C ILE A 68 0.48 7.68 -4.13
N VAL A 69 1.53 8.47 -3.93
CA VAL A 69 2.80 8.31 -4.63
C VAL A 69 3.93 8.16 -3.64
N LEU A 70 4.80 7.18 -3.87
CA LEU A 70 6.06 7.00 -3.17
C LEU A 70 7.19 6.69 -4.16
N LYS A 71 8.01 7.71 -4.46
CA LYS A 71 9.18 7.61 -5.34
C LYS A 71 10.46 7.53 -4.52
N GLU A 72 11.36 6.65 -4.94
CA GLU A 72 12.69 6.51 -4.37
C GLU A 72 13.76 6.69 -5.45
N THR A 73 14.77 7.52 -5.17
CA THR A 73 15.96 7.66 -6.03
C THR A 73 16.92 6.49 -5.89
N VAL A 74 16.88 5.80 -4.75
CA VAL A 74 17.71 4.62 -4.50
C VAL A 74 17.24 3.45 -5.35
N ASP A 75 18.18 2.67 -5.85
CA ASP A 75 17.91 1.43 -6.55
C ASP A 75 17.73 0.25 -5.56
N ALA A 76 17.75 -0.98 -6.06
CA ALA A 76 17.61 -2.19 -5.24
C ALA A 76 18.97 -2.85 -4.92
N LYS A 77 20.08 -2.21 -5.28
CA LYS A 77 21.43 -2.76 -5.09
C LYS A 77 21.69 -3.05 -3.61
N GLY A 78 22.32 -4.18 -3.32
CA GLY A 78 22.55 -4.71 -1.98
C GLY A 78 21.34 -5.36 -1.32
N ARG A 79 20.17 -5.34 -1.98
CA ARG A 79 18.92 -5.94 -1.49
C ARG A 79 18.20 -6.75 -2.56
N THR A 80 18.87 -7.11 -3.66
CA THR A 80 18.27 -7.84 -4.79
C THR A 80 17.72 -9.20 -4.38
N SER A 81 18.35 -9.90 -3.42
CA SER A 81 17.87 -11.20 -2.91
C SER A 81 16.45 -11.12 -2.35
N PHE A 82 16.17 -10.07 -1.58
CA PHE A 82 14.84 -9.77 -1.06
C PHE A 82 13.93 -9.25 -2.18
N TYR A 83 14.40 -8.27 -2.94
CA TYR A 83 13.55 -7.59 -3.92
C TYR A 83 13.06 -8.53 -5.04
N GLU A 84 13.88 -9.49 -5.46
CA GLU A 84 13.56 -10.49 -6.48
C GLU A 84 12.43 -11.43 -6.07
N GLN A 85 12.19 -11.61 -4.77
CA GLN A 85 11.09 -12.43 -4.27
C GLN A 85 9.79 -11.62 -4.09
N TYR A 86 9.91 -10.34 -3.75
CA TYR A 86 8.77 -9.52 -3.35
C TYR A 86 8.27 -8.58 -4.45
N GLY A 87 9.20 -7.84 -5.09
CA GLY A 87 8.91 -6.74 -5.99
C GLY A 87 8.24 -5.55 -5.30
N VAL A 88 8.12 -4.44 -6.04
CA VAL A 88 7.56 -3.18 -5.50
C VAL A 88 6.14 -3.31 -4.97
N ILE A 89 5.33 -4.20 -5.57
CA ILE A 89 3.92 -4.38 -5.19
C ILE A 89 3.82 -4.88 -3.75
N ARG A 90 4.58 -5.92 -3.39
CA ARG A 90 4.56 -6.49 -2.04
C ARG A 90 5.39 -5.67 -1.06
N ASP A 91 6.47 -5.05 -1.52
CA ASP A 91 7.32 -4.25 -0.64
C ASP A 91 6.60 -2.99 -0.16
N VAL A 92 5.81 -2.33 -1.02
CA VAL A 92 5.26 -1.00 -0.77
C VAL A 92 3.76 -0.86 -1.00
N LEU A 93 3.22 -1.35 -2.13
CA LEU A 93 1.82 -1.05 -2.50
C LEU A 93 0.84 -1.78 -1.60
N GLN A 94 1.06 -3.09 -1.37
CA GLN A 94 0.17 -3.97 -0.63
C GLN A 94 0.02 -3.54 0.85
N ASN A 95 1.04 -2.91 1.41
CA ASN A 95 1.08 -2.47 2.80
C ASN A 95 0.94 -0.94 2.90
N HIS A 96 2.05 -0.21 2.73
CA HIS A 96 2.20 1.21 3.03
C HIS A 96 1.18 2.09 2.29
N LEU A 97 1.03 1.90 0.97
CA LEU A 97 0.10 2.73 0.19
C LEU A 97 -1.35 2.32 0.39
N THR A 98 -1.61 1.03 0.58
CA THR A 98 -2.96 0.53 0.89
C THR A 98 -3.43 1.07 2.24
N GLU A 99 -2.56 1.09 3.25
CA GLU A 99 -2.84 1.68 4.56
C GLU A 99 -3.16 3.18 4.48
N ALA A 100 -2.36 3.94 3.73
CA ALA A 100 -2.64 5.34 3.47
C ALA A 100 -3.99 5.54 2.75
N LEU A 101 -4.30 4.69 1.76
CA LEU A 101 -5.59 4.70 1.07
C LEU A 101 -6.75 4.48 2.05
N MET A 102 -6.62 3.53 2.98
CA MET A 102 -7.65 3.25 3.97
C MET A 102 -7.93 4.45 4.86
N PHE A 103 -6.90 5.15 5.36
CA PHE A 103 -7.10 6.37 6.14
C PHE A 103 -7.75 7.52 5.36
N LEU A 104 -7.53 7.59 4.04
CA LEU A 104 -8.12 8.61 3.19
C LEU A 104 -9.59 8.31 2.85
N THR A 105 -9.90 7.04 2.62
CA THR A 105 -11.18 6.63 1.99
C THR A 105 -12.20 6.10 2.98
N MET A 106 -11.79 5.63 4.16
CA MET A 106 -12.72 5.12 5.16
C MET A 106 -13.68 6.20 5.66
N GLU A 107 -14.86 5.78 6.10
CA GLU A 107 -15.72 6.60 6.93
C GLU A 107 -15.01 6.99 8.23
N LEU A 108 -15.32 8.16 8.78
CA LEU A 108 -14.81 8.53 10.09
C LEU A 108 -15.62 7.81 11.17
N PRO A 109 -14.97 7.08 12.09
CA PRO A 109 -15.68 6.44 13.19
C PRO A 109 -16.31 7.49 14.14
N ALA A 110 -17.24 7.04 14.97
CA ALA A 110 -17.81 7.87 16.02
C ALA A 110 -16.73 8.28 17.04
N ASN A 111 -15.80 7.37 17.34
CA ASN A 111 -14.65 7.65 18.19
C ASN A 111 -13.34 7.23 17.51
N VAL A 112 -12.60 8.20 16.99
CA VAL A 112 -11.29 8.00 16.33
C VAL A 112 -10.19 7.52 17.27
N SER A 113 -10.37 7.65 18.59
CA SER A 113 -9.40 7.19 19.59
C SER A 113 -9.55 5.71 19.93
N LYS A 114 -10.62 5.04 19.45
CA LYS A 114 -10.81 3.60 19.63
C LYS A 114 -10.30 2.83 18.42
N ALA A 115 -9.26 2.02 18.63
CA ALA A 115 -8.60 1.27 17.57
C ALA A 115 -9.55 0.31 16.84
N GLU A 116 -10.51 -0.30 17.54
CA GLU A 116 -11.47 -1.24 16.98
C GLU A 116 -12.43 -0.56 16.01
N GLU A 117 -12.93 0.64 16.35
CA GLU A 117 -13.83 1.41 15.48
C GLU A 117 -13.10 1.89 14.22
N VAL A 118 -11.84 2.32 14.37
CA VAL A 118 -10.96 2.67 13.24
C VAL A 118 -10.73 1.46 12.33
N LEU A 119 -10.38 0.31 12.90
CA LEU A 119 -10.15 -0.93 12.15
C LEU A 119 -11.41 -1.35 11.38
N GLN A 120 -12.58 -1.28 12.01
CA GLN A 120 -13.85 -1.61 11.35
C GLN A 120 -14.11 -0.71 10.14
N CYS A 121 -13.90 0.60 10.26
CA CYS A 121 -14.08 1.54 9.15
C CYS A 121 -13.07 1.28 8.02
N LYS A 122 -11.81 0.97 8.35
CA LYS A 122 -10.80 0.57 7.36
C LYS A 122 -11.21 -0.71 6.62
N LEU A 123 -11.68 -1.74 7.33
CA LEU A 123 -12.08 -3.00 6.72
C LEU A 123 -13.31 -2.84 5.82
N GLN A 124 -14.28 -2.01 6.21
CA GLN A 124 -15.44 -1.68 5.36
C GLN A 124 -15.01 -0.96 4.08
N ALA A 125 -14.08 -0.01 4.19
CA ALA A 125 -13.51 0.67 3.03
C ALA A 125 -12.76 -0.30 2.12
N PHE A 126 -11.93 -1.18 2.70
CA PHE A 126 -11.17 -2.19 1.97
C PHE A 126 -12.08 -3.18 1.22
N GLN A 127 -13.14 -3.67 1.88
CA GLN A 127 -14.13 -4.57 1.29
C GLN A 127 -14.89 -3.95 0.13
N SER A 128 -14.99 -2.61 0.09
CA SER A 128 -15.61 -1.89 -1.03
C SER A 128 -14.70 -1.73 -2.24
N LEU A 129 -13.40 -2.04 -2.12
CA LEU A 129 -12.47 -1.94 -3.26
C LEU A 129 -12.72 -3.08 -4.25
N ARG A 130 -12.70 -2.74 -5.54
CA ARG A 130 -12.75 -3.73 -6.61
C ARG A 130 -11.43 -4.49 -6.69
N GLY A 131 -11.53 -5.80 -6.97
CA GLY A 131 -10.38 -6.64 -7.25
C GLY A 131 -9.58 -6.12 -8.45
N LEU A 132 -8.26 -6.31 -8.42
CA LEU A 132 -7.38 -5.87 -9.48
C LEU A 132 -7.40 -6.86 -10.65
N GLU A 133 -7.47 -6.33 -11.86
CA GLU A 133 -7.33 -7.06 -13.11
C GLU A 133 -5.96 -6.76 -13.76
N LYS A 134 -5.61 -7.49 -14.82
CA LYS A 134 -4.31 -7.32 -15.51
C LYS A 134 -4.13 -5.91 -16.09
N ASN A 135 -5.21 -5.25 -16.47
CA ASN A 135 -5.21 -3.88 -17.01
C ASN A 135 -5.26 -2.81 -15.90
N SER A 136 -5.38 -3.19 -14.62
CA SER A 136 -5.38 -2.27 -13.49
C SER A 136 -3.98 -1.76 -13.15
N ALA A 137 -2.92 -2.32 -13.72
CA ALA A 137 -1.55 -1.99 -13.35
C ALA A 137 -0.64 -1.76 -14.56
N VAL A 138 0.23 -0.77 -14.44
CA VAL A 138 1.42 -0.59 -15.29
C VAL A 138 2.64 -0.97 -14.46
N LEU A 139 3.42 -1.92 -14.96
CA LEU A 139 4.64 -2.40 -14.31
C LEU A 139 5.86 -1.92 -15.08
N GLY A 140 6.94 -1.63 -14.35
CA GLY A 140 8.23 -1.24 -14.92
C GLY A 140 9.39 -1.87 -14.16
N GLN A 141 10.53 -1.97 -14.83
CA GLN A 141 11.80 -2.41 -14.26
C GLN A 141 12.89 -1.45 -14.73
N TYR A 142 13.68 -0.88 -13.80
CA TYR A 142 14.79 -0.01 -14.21
C TYR A 142 15.90 -0.84 -14.87
N GLN A 143 16.58 -0.24 -15.84
CA GLN A 143 17.44 -0.93 -16.82
C GLN A 143 18.56 -1.75 -16.16
N ALA A 144 19.16 -1.24 -15.08
CA ALA A 144 20.26 -1.91 -14.39
C ALA A 144 19.85 -3.09 -13.49
N TYR A 145 18.55 -3.30 -13.24
CA TYR A 145 18.10 -4.27 -12.22
C TYR A 145 18.50 -5.70 -12.55
N ALA A 146 18.28 -6.16 -13.80
CA ALA A 146 18.63 -7.51 -14.21
C ALA A 146 20.12 -7.82 -14.02
N SER A 147 21.01 -6.88 -14.38
CA SER A 147 22.45 -7.03 -14.15
C SER A 147 22.81 -7.05 -12.67
N GLN A 148 22.14 -6.27 -11.82
CA GLN A 148 22.36 -6.30 -10.37
C GLN A 148 21.96 -7.65 -9.77
N VAL A 149 20.83 -8.22 -10.21
CA VAL A 149 20.39 -9.55 -9.78
C VAL A 149 21.38 -10.63 -10.22
N GLN A 150 21.90 -10.55 -11.45
CA GLN A 150 22.92 -11.47 -11.95
C GLN A 150 24.21 -11.40 -11.11
N GLU A 151 24.70 -10.20 -10.84
CA GLU A 151 25.91 -9.96 -10.05
C GLU A 151 25.75 -10.44 -8.59
N GLU A 152 24.71 -10.00 -7.89
CA GLU A 152 24.54 -10.23 -6.46
C GLU A 152 24.07 -11.64 -6.13
N LEU A 153 23.24 -12.25 -6.98
CA LEU A 153 22.69 -13.60 -6.76
C LEU A 153 23.42 -14.67 -7.57
N GLN A 154 24.51 -14.33 -8.25
CA GLN A 154 25.32 -15.23 -9.08
C GLN A 154 24.45 -16.01 -10.10
N LYS A 155 23.47 -15.33 -10.71
CA LYS A 155 22.61 -15.93 -11.73
C LYS A 155 23.35 -15.99 -13.06
N ALA A 156 22.93 -16.91 -13.93
CA ALA A 156 23.47 -17.01 -15.28
C ALA A 156 23.20 -15.74 -16.10
N GLN A 157 24.04 -15.48 -17.10
CA GLN A 157 23.99 -14.26 -17.92
C GLN A 157 22.69 -14.13 -18.73
N ASP A 158 22.03 -15.25 -19.01
CA ASP A 158 20.74 -15.35 -19.70
C ASP A 158 19.54 -15.30 -18.73
N TYR A 159 19.77 -15.13 -17.42
CA TYR A 159 18.70 -14.97 -16.46
C TYR A 159 17.95 -13.65 -16.70
N ILE A 160 16.64 -13.77 -16.92
CA ILE A 160 15.72 -12.64 -17.11
C ILE A 160 14.87 -12.51 -15.86
N SER A 161 15.03 -11.40 -15.13
CA SER A 161 14.12 -11.05 -14.05
C SER A 161 12.85 -10.39 -14.61
N THR A 162 11.69 -10.81 -14.13
CA THR A 162 10.40 -10.15 -14.41
C THR A 162 9.90 -9.34 -13.22
N THR A 163 10.73 -9.18 -12.18
CA THR A 163 10.35 -8.50 -10.93
C THR A 163 10.14 -7.00 -11.18
N PRO A 164 8.95 -6.46 -10.87
CA PRO A 164 8.69 -5.04 -11.07
C PRO A 164 9.41 -4.21 -10.00
N THR A 165 10.18 -3.22 -10.45
CA THR A 165 10.79 -2.18 -9.60
C THR A 165 10.00 -0.89 -9.61
N PHE A 166 8.98 -0.80 -10.45
CA PHE A 166 8.00 0.27 -10.52
C PHE A 166 6.60 -0.34 -10.74
N ALA A 167 5.59 0.22 -10.10
CA ALA A 167 4.20 -0.10 -10.35
C ALA A 167 3.34 1.16 -10.18
N GLY A 168 2.44 1.41 -11.13
CA GLY A 168 1.29 2.28 -11.00
C GLY A 168 0.02 1.44 -11.06
N VAL A 169 -0.82 1.51 -10.04
CA VAL A 169 -2.03 0.70 -9.89
C VAL A 169 -3.26 1.59 -9.78
N LEU A 170 -4.25 1.32 -10.62
CA LEU A 170 -5.57 1.93 -10.60
C LEU A 170 -6.56 1.04 -9.85
N ILE A 171 -7.19 1.62 -8.82
CA ILE A 171 -8.17 0.96 -7.96
C ILE A 171 -9.47 1.75 -8.03
N HIS A 172 -10.61 1.05 -8.00
CA HIS A 172 -11.94 1.64 -7.88
C HIS A 172 -12.64 1.10 -6.64
N SER A 173 -13.61 1.85 -6.13
CA SER A 173 -14.48 1.44 -5.02
C SER A 173 -15.94 1.40 -5.45
N ASP A 174 -16.69 0.41 -4.95
CA ASP A 174 -18.14 0.31 -5.06
C ASP A 174 -18.88 1.01 -3.91
N SER A 175 -18.15 1.73 -3.05
CA SER A 175 -18.79 2.55 -2.02
C SER A 175 -19.50 3.75 -2.64
N VAL A 176 -20.69 4.09 -2.12
CA VAL A 176 -21.47 5.25 -2.62
C VAL A 176 -20.68 6.56 -2.54
N ARG A 177 -19.80 6.70 -1.54
CA ARG A 177 -18.95 7.89 -1.35
C ARG A 177 -17.95 8.07 -2.50
N TRP A 178 -17.39 6.97 -3.01
CA TRP A 178 -16.26 6.98 -3.94
C TRP A 178 -16.55 6.36 -5.31
N GLU A 179 -17.80 5.98 -5.58
CA GLU A 179 -18.21 5.41 -6.85
C GLU A 179 -17.80 6.33 -8.01
N GLY A 180 -17.03 5.77 -8.96
CA GLY A 180 -16.51 6.47 -10.13
C GLY A 180 -15.22 7.27 -9.90
N VAL A 181 -14.75 7.42 -8.66
CA VAL A 181 -13.48 8.09 -8.36
C VAL A 181 -12.32 7.08 -8.49
N PRO A 182 -11.33 7.32 -9.36
CA PRO A 182 -10.16 6.46 -9.48
C PRO A 182 -9.16 6.74 -8.35
N PHE A 183 -8.58 5.67 -7.80
CA PHE A 183 -7.49 5.72 -6.84
C PHE A 183 -6.20 5.21 -7.50
N LEU A 184 -5.18 6.06 -7.59
CA LEU A 184 -3.90 5.77 -8.24
C LEU A 184 -2.81 5.58 -7.19
N LEU A 185 -2.28 4.38 -7.08
CA LEU A 185 -1.18 4.04 -6.17
C LEU A 185 0.08 3.83 -7.01
N THR A 186 1.11 4.66 -6.79
CA THR A 186 2.36 4.58 -7.55
C THR A 186 3.55 4.45 -6.64
N SER A 187 4.41 3.47 -6.90
CA SER A 187 5.74 3.43 -6.29
C SER A 187 6.79 2.87 -7.23
N GLY A 188 8.03 3.30 -7.02
CA GLY A 188 9.17 2.71 -7.70
C GLY A 188 10.51 3.18 -7.16
N LYS A 189 11.54 2.43 -7.57
CA LYS A 189 12.96 2.67 -7.28
C LYS A 189 13.69 3.22 -8.50
N ALA A 190 14.86 3.82 -8.25
CA ALA A 190 15.68 4.47 -9.28
C ALA A 190 14.90 5.53 -10.10
N LEU A 191 14.06 6.31 -9.40
CA LEU A 191 13.31 7.41 -9.99
C LEU A 191 14.07 8.74 -9.86
N ASP A 192 13.55 9.77 -10.52
CA ASP A 192 14.11 11.12 -10.65
C ASP A 192 14.23 11.90 -9.33
N GLU A 193 13.37 11.62 -8.36
CA GLU A 193 13.37 12.28 -7.06
C GLU A 193 12.87 11.35 -5.94
N ARG A 194 13.20 11.71 -4.69
CA ARG A 194 12.71 11.02 -3.50
C ARG A 194 11.56 11.84 -2.92
N VAL A 195 10.33 11.39 -3.16
CA VAL A 195 9.13 12.09 -2.70
C VAL A 195 8.03 11.09 -2.32
N GLY A 196 7.29 11.40 -1.26
CA GLY A 196 6.07 10.69 -0.89
C GLY A 196 4.96 11.71 -0.67
N TYR A 197 3.82 11.55 -1.35
CA TYR A 197 2.69 12.45 -1.19
C TYR A 197 1.35 11.75 -1.42
N VAL A 198 0.31 12.39 -0.89
CA VAL A 198 -1.09 12.11 -1.19
C VAL A 198 -1.66 13.36 -1.86
N ARG A 199 -2.46 13.17 -2.90
CA ARG A 199 -3.25 14.21 -3.55
C ARG A 199 -4.70 13.73 -3.65
N VAL A 200 -5.62 14.59 -3.25
CA VAL A 200 -7.08 14.40 -3.32
C VAL A 200 -7.65 15.58 -4.10
#